data_AF-A0A151EMD4-F1
#
_entry.id   AF-A0A151EMD4-F1
#
_cell.length_a   1.000
_cell.length_b   1.000
_cell.length_c   1.000
_cell.angle_alpha   90.00
_cell.angle_beta   90.00
_cell.angle_gamma   90.00
#
_symmetry.space_group_name_H-M   'P 1'
#
loop_
_entity.id
_entity.type
_entity.pdbx_description
1 polymer ?
#
loop_
_entity_poly.entity_id
_entity_poly.type
_entity_poly.pdbx_seq_one_letter_code
_entity_poly.pdbx_strand_id
1 'polypeptide(L)'
;MPPKKKSKSAPKKSCSKKSKPKKENKKQTKKADIPKEKEKLQARLSVLLVECEDFWSGKRGKHSHVNPIFTEYWRLVDLARDLYPNNTVFNELDIHDVTQPNADDIQALEMDVRKMLAVFDIEDIYEET
;
A
#
# COMPACT_ATOMS: atom_id res chain seq x y z
N MET A 1 -64.37 -16.43 -17.46
CA MET A 1 -63.33 -17.49 -17.57
C MET A 1 -62.31 -17.28 -16.43
N PRO A 2 -62.11 -18.27 -15.55
CA PRO A 2 -61.32 -18.14 -14.32
C PRO A 2 -59.81 -18.40 -14.51
N PRO A 3 -58.94 -17.86 -13.62
CA PRO A 3 -57.49 -18.10 -13.62
C PRO A 3 -57.12 -19.53 -13.20
N LYS A 4 -56.11 -20.09 -13.87
CA LYS A 4 -55.60 -21.45 -13.63
C LYS A 4 -54.84 -21.55 -12.30
N LYS A 5 -55.33 -22.45 -11.41
CA LYS A 5 -54.63 -23.05 -10.27
C LYS A 5 -53.39 -23.85 -10.73
N LYS A 6 -52.26 -23.69 -10.04
CA LYS A 6 -51.32 -24.79 -9.76
C LYS A 6 -50.83 -24.70 -8.31
N SER A 7 -51.31 -25.64 -7.50
CA SER A 7 -50.80 -25.98 -6.17
C SER A 7 -49.86 -27.19 -6.30
N LYS A 8 -48.79 -27.23 -5.51
CA LYS A 8 -48.13 -28.39 -4.85
C LYS A 8 -46.69 -28.00 -4.46
N SER A 9 -46.40 -27.65 -3.20
CA SER A 9 -46.15 -28.48 -2.01
C SER A 9 -44.83 -29.30 -2.06
N ALA A 10 -43.99 -29.07 -1.05
CA ALA A 10 -42.60 -29.50 -0.82
C ALA A 10 -42.40 -31.03 -0.62
N PRO A 11 -41.13 -31.49 -0.46
CA PRO A 11 -40.69 -31.81 0.91
C PRO A 11 -39.23 -31.47 1.27
N LYS A 12 -39.01 -31.34 2.58
CA LYS A 12 -37.74 -31.21 3.31
C LYS A 12 -36.95 -32.53 3.38
N LYS A 13 -35.61 -32.46 3.36
CA LYS A 13 -34.63 -33.36 4.03
C LYS A 13 -33.43 -32.46 4.39
N SER A 14 -33.12 -32.10 5.65
CA SER A 14 -32.49 -32.88 6.74
C SER A 14 -31.31 -33.73 6.24
N CYS A 15 -30.09 -33.75 6.81
CA CYS A 15 -29.67 -33.55 8.18
C CYS A 15 -28.11 -33.58 8.21
N SER A 16 -27.50 -32.73 9.04
CA SER A 16 -26.30 -33.01 9.86
C SER A 16 -24.99 -33.56 9.23
N LYS A 17 -23.88 -32.80 9.38
CA LYS A 17 -22.90 -32.97 10.47
C LYS A 17 -21.72 -31.98 10.35
N LYS A 18 -21.41 -31.33 11.49
CA LYS A 18 -20.08 -31.05 12.08
C LYS A 18 -18.91 -30.90 11.08
N SER A 19 -18.19 -29.79 11.06
CA SER A 19 -17.26 -29.44 12.14
C SER A 19 -16.71 -28.00 11.92
N LYS A 20 -16.70 -27.17 12.97
CA LYS A 20 -15.62 -26.16 13.13
C LYS A 20 -14.48 -26.89 13.84
N PRO A 21 -13.22 -26.74 13.39
CA PRO A 21 -12.41 -25.75 14.08
C PRO A 21 -11.43 -24.98 13.17
N LYS A 22 -11.06 -23.79 13.68
CA LYS A 22 -9.81 -23.05 13.49
C LYS A 22 -8.77 -23.68 12.53
N LYS A 23 -8.39 -22.93 11.49
CA LYS A 23 -6.97 -22.64 11.21
C LYS A 23 -6.76 -21.21 11.66
N GLU A 24 -6.47 -20.99 12.94
CA GLU A 24 -5.09 -20.84 13.42
C GLU A 24 -4.28 -19.92 12.53
N ASN A 25 -4.16 -18.68 13.02
CA ASN A 25 -2.93 -17.90 13.02
C ASN A 25 -1.87 -18.37 12.04
N LYS A 26 -1.77 -17.68 10.91
CA LYS A 26 -0.46 -17.41 10.33
C LYS A 26 -0.05 -15.96 10.60
N LYS A 27 -0.06 -15.59 11.89
CA LYS A 27 0.98 -14.72 12.47
C LYS A 27 2.27 -15.55 12.56
N GLN A 28 2.79 -15.95 11.40
CA GLN A 28 4.07 -16.61 11.17
C GLN A 28 4.50 -16.07 9.80
N THR A 29 5.44 -15.16 9.64
CA THR A 29 6.56 -14.78 10.50
C THR A 29 6.96 -13.40 10.00
N LYS A 30 6.34 -12.32 10.53
CA LYS A 30 6.61 -10.95 10.04
C LYS A 30 8.07 -10.49 10.17
N LYS A 31 8.95 -11.30 10.76
CA LYS A 31 10.37 -10.99 10.93
C LYS A 31 11.30 -11.56 9.85
N ALA A 32 10.86 -12.57 9.08
CA ALA A 32 11.72 -13.20 8.06
C ALA A 32 11.61 -12.55 6.67
N ASP A 33 10.55 -11.77 6.44
CA ASP A 33 10.31 -11.06 5.17
C ASP A 33 10.65 -9.56 5.24
N ILE A 34 11.02 -9.02 6.41
CA ILE A 34 11.38 -7.60 6.58
C ILE A 34 12.42 -7.14 5.55
N PRO A 35 13.56 -7.84 5.34
CA PRO A 35 14.54 -7.39 4.33
C PRO A 35 13.96 -7.37 2.91
N LYS A 36 13.08 -8.32 2.56
CA LYS A 36 12.42 -8.35 1.25
C LYS A 36 11.37 -7.26 1.11
N GLU A 37 10.63 -6.95 2.18
CA GLU A 37 9.67 -5.85 2.19
C GLU A 37 10.39 -4.50 2.13
N LYS A 38 11.56 -4.37 2.76
CA LYS A 38 12.47 -3.22 2.64
C LYS A 38 12.98 -3.04 1.21
N GLU A 39 13.53 -4.09 0.60
CA GLU A 39 14.01 -4.05 -0.80
C GLU A 39 12.87 -3.69 -1.78
N LYS A 40 11.69 -4.25 -1.56
CA LYS A 40 10.49 -3.94 -2.36
C LYS A 40 10.00 -2.51 -2.14
N LEU A 41 10.08 -2.00 -0.92
CA LEU A 41 9.73 -0.61 -0.60
C LEU A 41 10.72 0.34 -1.28
N GLN A 42 12.04 0.08 -1.19
CA GLN A 42 13.08 0.85 -1.88
C GLN A 42 12.84 0.86 -3.39
N ALA A 43 12.62 -0.30 -4.01
CA ALA A 43 12.34 -0.39 -5.44
C ALA A 43 11.10 0.42 -5.86
N ARG A 44 10.03 0.38 -5.06
CA ARG A 44 8.82 1.16 -5.32
C ARG A 44 9.01 2.66 -5.12
N LEU A 45 9.75 3.08 -4.10
CA LEU A 45 10.12 4.47 -3.89
C LEU A 45 10.95 5.00 -5.06
N SER A 46 11.90 4.22 -5.58
CA SER A 46 12.66 4.58 -6.78
C SER A 46 11.78 4.72 -8.03
N VAL A 47 10.80 3.83 -8.22
CA VAL A 47 9.83 3.97 -9.32
C VAL A 47 8.99 5.24 -9.15
N LEU A 48 8.50 5.51 -7.94
CA LEU A 48 7.72 6.71 -7.64
C LEU A 48 8.53 8.00 -7.89
N LEU A 49 9.83 7.98 -7.58
CA LEU A 49 10.74 9.09 -7.89
C LEU A 49 10.81 9.35 -9.40
N VAL A 50 10.94 8.30 -10.20
CA VAL A 50 10.90 8.40 -11.68
C VAL A 50 9.54 8.94 -12.16
N GLU A 51 8.43 8.55 -11.53
CA GLU A 51 7.11 9.10 -11.86
C GLU A 51 6.99 10.60 -11.56
N CYS A 52 7.63 11.08 -10.48
CA CYS A 52 7.73 12.51 -10.16
C CYS A 52 8.59 13.26 -11.19
N GLU A 53 9.74 12.70 -11.58
CA GLU A 53 10.59 13.28 -12.63
C GLU A 53 9.88 13.32 -13.99
N ASP A 54 9.15 12.25 -14.34
CA ASP A 54 8.34 12.17 -15.56
C ASP A 54 7.24 13.23 -15.56
N PHE A 55 6.63 13.50 -14.40
CA PHE A 55 5.66 14.58 -14.21
C PHE A 55 6.26 15.96 -14.56
N TRP A 56 7.44 16.27 -14.01
CA TRP A 56 8.13 17.54 -14.27
C TRP A 56 8.62 17.66 -15.71
N SER A 57 9.05 16.56 -16.32
CA SER A 57 9.51 16.52 -17.71
C SER A 57 8.39 16.81 -18.72
N GLY A 58 7.12 16.74 -18.30
CA GLY A 58 5.96 16.96 -19.18
C GLY A 58 5.78 15.88 -20.24
N LYS A 59 6.49 14.75 -20.13
CA LYS A 59 6.35 13.59 -21.05
C LYS A 59 4.97 12.93 -20.96
N ARG A 60 4.24 13.14 -19.86
CA ARG A 60 2.86 12.69 -19.63
C ARG A 60 2.02 13.87 -19.15
N GLY A 61 0.72 13.89 -19.47
CA GLY A 61 -0.15 15.04 -19.19
C GLY A 61 -0.14 15.45 -17.70
N LYS A 62 0.20 16.72 -17.42
CA LYS A 62 0.48 17.29 -16.07
C LYS A 62 -0.67 17.22 -15.05
N HIS A 63 -1.85 16.72 -15.41
CA HIS A 63 -2.99 16.66 -14.47
C HIS A 63 -3.58 15.26 -14.31
N SER A 64 -3.38 14.34 -15.26
CA SER A 64 -3.93 12.99 -15.16
C SER A 64 -3.15 12.09 -14.18
N HIS A 65 -1.92 12.47 -13.84
CA HIS A 65 -1.01 11.63 -13.07
C HIS A 65 -0.79 12.06 -11.61
N VAL A 66 -1.31 13.22 -11.19
CA VAL A 66 -1.17 13.68 -9.81
C VAL A 66 -1.83 12.67 -8.85
N ASN A 67 -3.09 12.31 -9.06
CA ASN A 67 -3.79 11.37 -8.15
C ASN A 67 -3.09 10.00 -8.02
N PRO A 68 -2.64 9.34 -9.12
CA PRO A 68 -1.85 8.12 -9.02
C PRO A 68 -0.57 8.25 -8.18
N ILE A 69 0.22 9.32 -8.38
CA ILE A 69 1.48 9.56 -7.66
C ILE A 69 1.21 9.68 -6.16
N PHE A 70 0.24 10.50 -5.76
CA PHE A 70 -0.12 10.65 -4.35
C PHE A 70 -0.65 9.34 -3.75
N THR A 71 -1.49 8.61 -4.49
CA THR A 71 -2.06 7.36 -3.99
C THR A 71 -0.98 6.31 -3.70
N GLU A 72 0.02 6.18 -4.58
CA GLU A 72 1.12 5.27 -4.33
C GLU A 72 2.03 5.80 -3.22
N TYR A 73 2.35 7.09 -3.18
CA TYR A 73 3.11 7.71 -2.09
C TYR A 73 2.54 7.36 -0.71
N TRP A 74 1.24 7.59 -0.48
CA TRP A 74 0.61 7.28 0.81
C TRP A 74 0.74 5.82 1.21
N ARG A 75 0.56 4.91 0.24
CA ARG A 75 0.74 3.48 0.49
C ARG A 75 2.18 3.13 0.87
N LEU A 76 3.16 3.77 0.23
CA LEU A 76 4.57 3.55 0.55
C LEU A 76 4.94 4.15 1.91
N VAL A 77 4.40 5.31 2.27
CA VAL A 77 4.61 5.93 3.58
C VAL A 77 4.04 5.06 4.70
N ASP A 78 2.81 4.56 4.55
CA ASP A 78 2.21 3.64 5.53
C ASP A 78 3.04 2.37 5.68
N LEU A 79 3.48 1.78 4.56
CA LEU A 79 4.35 0.61 4.58
C LEU A 79 5.70 0.92 5.24
N ALA A 80 6.28 2.08 4.97
CA ALA A 80 7.54 2.50 5.55
C ALA A 80 7.44 2.72 7.06
N ARG A 81 6.36 3.35 7.55
CA ARG A 81 6.09 3.51 8.98
C ARG A 81 5.92 2.17 9.70
N ASP A 82 5.27 1.21 9.04
CA ASP A 82 5.12 -0.15 9.56
C ASP A 82 6.45 -0.91 9.64
N LEU A 83 7.34 -0.71 8.65
CA LEU A 83 8.66 -1.35 8.59
C LEU A 83 9.71 -0.67 9.47
N TYR A 84 9.59 0.65 9.65
CA TYR A 84 10.54 1.51 10.36
C TYR A 84 9.87 2.36 11.45
N PRO A 85 9.25 1.73 12.46
CA PRO A 85 8.49 2.46 13.49
C PRO A 85 9.36 3.39 14.36
N ASN A 86 10.68 3.14 14.41
CA ASN A 86 11.62 3.93 15.22
C ASN A 86 12.38 4.98 14.41
N ASN A 87 12.18 5.05 13.09
CA ASN A 87 12.90 5.99 12.25
C ASN A 87 12.10 7.29 12.11
N THR A 88 12.68 8.40 12.56
CA THR A 88 12.04 9.71 12.61
C THR A 88 11.79 10.30 11.22
N VAL A 89 12.56 9.88 10.20
CA VAL A 89 12.41 10.37 8.82
C VAL A 89 11.00 10.12 8.29
N PHE A 90 10.40 8.95 8.57
CA PHE A 90 9.04 8.63 8.12
C PHE A 90 7.93 9.31 8.94
N ASN A 91 8.28 9.91 10.08
CA ASN A 91 7.40 10.71 10.92
C ASN A 91 7.46 12.21 10.57
N GLU A 92 8.56 12.67 9.98
CA GLU A 92 8.84 14.08 9.62
C GLU A 92 8.68 14.39 8.11
N LEU A 93 7.91 13.58 7.38
CA LEU A 93 7.66 13.77 5.94
C LEU A 93 6.78 14.99 5.69
N ASP A 94 7.16 15.90 4.79
CA ASP A 94 6.43 17.16 4.55
C ASP A 94 4.95 16.96 4.19
N ILE A 95 4.62 15.82 3.57
CA ILE A 95 3.26 15.44 3.22
C ILE A 95 2.74 14.37 4.20
N HIS A 96 1.92 14.78 5.17
CA HIS A 96 1.42 13.92 6.26
C HIS A 96 -0.03 13.43 6.14
N ASP A 97 -0.92 14.23 5.54
CA ASP A 97 -2.35 13.93 5.41
C ASP A 97 -2.77 13.78 3.95
N VAL A 98 -3.77 12.92 3.70
CA VAL A 98 -4.42 12.78 2.39
C VAL A 98 -5.16 14.09 2.04
N THR A 99 -4.40 15.08 1.58
CA THR A 99 -4.88 16.36 1.08
C THR A 99 -5.38 16.22 -0.35
N GLN A 100 -6.04 17.25 -0.86
CA GLN A 100 -6.34 17.29 -2.29
C GLN A 100 -5.02 17.25 -3.07
N PRO A 101 -4.79 16.23 -3.90
CA PRO A 101 -3.57 16.12 -4.69
C PRO A 101 -3.41 17.33 -5.60
N ASN A 102 -2.38 18.14 -5.34
CA ASN A 102 -2.01 19.29 -6.15
C ASN A 102 -0.67 19.04 -6.86
N ALA A 103 -0.53 19.61 -8.06
CA ALA A 103 0.71 19.56 -8.82
C ALA A 103 1.86 20.24 -8.08
N ASP A 104 1.58 21.30 -7.31
CA ASP A 104 2.59 22.03 -6.53
C ASP A 104 3.19 21.16 -5.42
N ASP A 105 2.43 20.20 -4.90
CA ASP A 105 2.85 19.31 -3.82
C ASP A 105 3.72 18.15 -4.34
N ILE A 106 3.81 17.92 -5.65
CA ILE A 106 4.68 16.87 -6.22
C ILE A 106 6.15 17.14 -5.92
N GLN A 107 6.55 18.41 -5.80
CA GLN A 107 7.93 18.76 -5.46
C GLN A 107 8.26 18.36 -4.02
N ALA A 108 7.34 18.59 -3.08
CA ALA A 108 7.50 18.17 -1.69
C ALA A 108 7.49 16.63 -1.58
N LEU A 109 6.63 15.97 -2.36
CA LEU A 109 6.56 14.51 -2.45
C LEU A 109 7.88 13.91 -2.94
N GLU A 110 8.45 14.48 -4.00
CA GLU A 110 9.74 14.07 -4.55
C GLU A 110 10.86 14.19 -3.50
N MET A 111 10.90 15.31 -2.78
CA MET A 111 11.87 15.52 -1.71
C MET A 111 11.71 14.51 -0.58
N ASP A 112 10.48 14.21 -0.17
CA ASP A 112 10.20 13.17 0.83
C ASP A 112 10.63 11.77 0.35
N VAL A 113 10.36 11.42 -0.90
CA VAL A 113 10.81 10.14 -1.48
C VAL A 113 12.34 10.04 -1.47
N ARG A 114 13.05 11.12 -1.80
CA ARG A 114 14.52 11.16 -1.71
C ARG A 114 15.02 10.98 -0.26
N LYS A 115 14.39 11.66 0.71
CA LYS A 115 14.70 11.48 2.15
C LYS A 115 14.48 10.03 2.58
N MET A 116 13.37 9.42 2.16
CA MET A 116 13.04 8.02 2.47
C MET A 116 14.04 7.05 1.84
N LEU A 117 14.48 7.28 0.60
CA LEU A 117 15.50 6.45 -0.05
C LEU A 117 16.85 6.53 0.67
N ALA A 118 17.23 7.71 1.16
CA ALA A 118 18.47 7.90 1.92
C ALA A 118 18.52 7.09 3.22
N VAL A 119 17.37 6.71 3.80
CA VAL A 119 17.32 5.80 4.96
C VAL A 119 17.91 4.42 4.62
N PHE A 120 17.65 3.93 3.41
CA PHE A 120 18.17 2.62 2.97
C PHE A 120 19.69 2.70 2.75
N ASP A 121 20.18 3.79 2.16
CA ASP A 121 21.62 3.99 1.95
C ASP A 121 22.41 4.08 3.27
N ILE A 122 21.81 4.60 4.35
CA ILE A 122 22.44 4.70 5.68
C ILE A 122 22.40 3.36 6.42
N GLU A 123 21.30 2.62 6.35
CA GLU A 123 21.20 1.32 7.03
C GLU A 123 22.14 0.26 6.43
N ASP A 124 22.38 0.28 5.11
CA ASP A 124 23.35 -0.59 4.46
C ASP A 124 24.78 -0.36 4.99
N ILE A 125 25.10 0.84 5.50
CA ILE A 125 26.39 1.15 6.12
C ILE A 125 26.51 0.58 7.54
N TYR A 126 25.40 0.42 8.27
CA TYR A 126 25.40 -0.06 9.66
C TYR A 126 25.21 -1.57 9.79
N GLU A 127 24.70 -2.29 8.78
CA GLU A 127 24.66 -3.76 8.77
C GLU A 127 26.01 -4.42 8.42
N GLU A 128 27.02 -3.66 7.96
CA GLU A 128 28.36 -4.17 7.58
C GLU A 128 29.43 -4.12 8.70
N THR A 129 29.05 -3.90 9.97
CA THR A 129 29.97 -3.94 11.14
C THR A 129 29.55 -4.95 12.19
#